data_AF-A0A1X3G144-F1
#
_entry.id   AF-A0A1X3G144-F1
#
_cell.length_a   1.000
_cell.length_b   1.000
_cell.length_c   1.000
_cell.angle_alpha   90.00
_cell.angle_beta   90.00
_cell.angle_gamma   90.00
#
_symmetry.space_group_name_H-M   'P 1'
#
loop_
_entity.id
_entity.type
_entity.pdbx_description
1 polymer ?
#
loop_
_entity_poly.entity_id
_entity_poly.type
_entity_poly.pdbx_seq_one_letter_code
_entity_poly.pdbx_strand_id
1 'polypeptide(L)'
;MTSSQDWRRMLVEAYPDLFRPPVSIPEGAQGWPEAADGWQDLIERACQRIRAALSEGDRFHFQQIKQKYGTLRIYWTGRLSAATEHRVLEVIDLAEARSACTCELCGNEGSLYRSGGVLMTRCAEHSQGRQVEIRPGFENLLVVYRFVDGRLRAVRCRRYERANDLFEEVDPAGQGIEEG
;
A
#
# COMPACT_ATOMS: atom_id res chain seq x y z
N MET A 1 -1.28 -20.60 27.39
CA MET A 1 -0.78 -20.02 26.12
C MET A 1 -1.93 -19.24 25.52
N THR A 2 -2.05 -17.98 25.91
CA THR A 2 -3.08 -17.07 25.42
C THR A 2 -2.93 -16.95 23.91
N SER A 3 -3.97 -17.34 23.17
CA SER A 3 -4.10 -17.06 21.75
C SER A 3 -3.87 -15.56 21.57
N SER A 4 -2.70 -15.19 21.05
CA SER A 4 -2.47 -13.86 20.50
C SER A 4 -3.60 -13.61 19.52
N GLN A 5 -4.46 -12.64 19.79
CA GLN A 5 -5.55 -12.27 18.90
C GLN A 5 -4.93 -11.92 17.53
N ASP A 6 -5.37 -12.57 16.45
CA ASP A 6 -4.91 -12.26 15.10
C ASP A 6 -5.42 -10.87 14.73
N TRP A 7 -4.50 -9.93 14.50
CA TRP A 7 -4.85 -8.54 14.17
C TRP A 7 -5.70 -8.45 12.91
N ARG A 8 -5.58 -9.41 11.98
CA ARG A 8 -6.38 -9.44 10.75
C ARG A 8 -7.85 -9.64 11.07
N ARG A 9 -8.14 -10.52 12.03
CA ARG A 9 -9.50 -10.75 12.51
C ARG A 9 -10.04 -9.50 13.17
N MET A 10 -9.28 -8.88 14.07
CA MET A 10 -9.67 -7.64 14.73
C MET A 10 -9.95 -6.52 13.72
N LEU A 11 -9.13 -6.42 12.68
CA LEU A 11 -9.31 -5.47 11.59
C LEU A 11 -10.60 -5.75 10.81
N VAL A 12 -10.84 -6.98 10.38
CA VAL A 12 -12.07 -7.33 9.65
C VAL A 12 -13.32 -7.07 10.50
N GLU A 13 -13.27 -7.40 11.78
CA GLU A 13 -14.37 -7.14 12.74
C GLU A 13 -14.58 -5.64 13.01
N ALA A 14 -13.52 -4.82 12.97
CA ALA A 14 -13.61 -3.38 13.10
C ALA A 14 -14.07 -2.68 11.80
N TYR A 15 -13.86 -3.33 10.64
CA TYR A 15 -14.23 -2.81 9.32
C TYR A 15 -15.14 -3.70 8.46
N PRO A 16 -16.26 -4.21 8.99
CA PRO A 16 -17.11 -5.16 8.27
C PRO A 16 -17.77 -4.56 7.02
N ASP A 17 -17.98 -3.25 6.99
CA ASP A 17 -18.44 -2.47 5.83
C ASP A 17 -17.45 -2.50 4.66
N LEU A 18 -16.14 -2.45 4.94
CA LEU A 18 -15.10 -2.48 3.91
C LEU A 18 -14.71 -3.92 3.51
N PHE A 19 -14.73 -4.86 4.44
CA PHE A 19 -14.28 -6.25 4.21
C PHE A 19 -15.38 -7.22 3.78
N ARG A 20 -16.64 -6.95 4.14
CA ARG A 20 -17.80 -7.84 3.89
C ARG A 20 -17.50 -9.33 4.19
N PRO A 21 -17.08 -9.68 5.42
CA PRO A 21 -16.85 -11.07 5.77
C PRO A 21 -18.15 -11.89 5.64
N PRO A 22 -18.07 -13.17 5.26
CA PRO A 22 -19.17 -14.12 5.45
C PRO A 22 -19.63 -14.16 6.91
N VAL A 23 -20.92 -14.40 7.13
CA VAL A 23 -21.50 -14.50 8.47
C VAL A 23 -20.76 -15.58 9.27
N SER A 24 -20.30 -15.22 10.47
CA SER A 24 -19.58 -16.11 11.40
C SER A 24 -18.22 -16.63 10.92
N ILE A 25 -17.69 -16.17 9.77
CA ILE A 25 -16.37 -16.56 9.24
C ILE A 25 -15.59 -15.30 8.80
N PRO A 26 -15.05 -14.49 9.73
CA PRO A 26 -14.24 -13.30 9.41
C PRO A 26 -13.06 -13.61 8.47
N GLU A 27 -12.42 -14.76 8.65
CA GLU A 27 -11.28 -15.23 7.86
C GLU A 27 -11.64 -15.50 6.38
N GLY A 28 -12.94 -15.62 6.08
CA GLY A 28 -13.46 -15.79 4.72
C GLY A 28 -13.68 -14.48 3.97
N ALA A 29 -13.32 -13.32 4.55
CA ALA A 29 -13.42 -12.04 3.86
C ALA A 29 -12.57 -12.04 2.59
N GLN A 30 -13.14 -11.58 1.47
CA GLN A 30 -12.40 -11.54 0.21
C GLN A 30 -11.14 -10.66 0.31
N GLY A 31 -11.22 -9.57 1.08
CA GLY A 31 -10.11 -8.68 1.37
C GLY A 31 -9.17 -9.13 2.49
N TRP A 32 -9.22 -10.38 2.95
CA TRP A 32 -8.38 -10.84 4.07
C TRP A 32 -6.89 -10.46 3.86
N PRO A 33 -6.22 -9.80 4.83
CA PRO A 33 -4.85 -9.36 4.62
C PRO A 33 -3.82 -10.49 4.52
N GLU A 34 -3.30 -10.70 3.32
CA GLU A 34 -2.14 -11.54 3.01
C GLU A 34 -0.84 -10.73 3.16
N ALA A 35 -0.63 -10.15 4.34
CA ALA A 35 0.51 -9.30 4.68
C ALA A 35 1.06 -9.69 6.06
N ALA A 36 2.34 -9.45 6.33
CA ALA A 36 2.95 -9.73 7.63
C ALA A 36 2.69 -8.60 8.65
N ASP A 37 2.94 -8.90 9.94
CA ASP A 37 2.44 -8.10 11.07
C ASP A 37 3.01 -6.67 11.12
N GLY A 38 4.20 -6.45 10.57
CA GLY A 38 4.81 -5.12 10.47
C GLY A 38 4.02 -4.13 9.61
N TRP A 39 3.05 -4.61 8.83
CA TRP A 39 2.15 -3.79 8.01
C TRP A 39 0.75 -3.63 8.59
N GLN A 40 0.48 -4.09 9.82
CA GLN A 40 -0.81 -3.89 10.47
C GLN A 40 -1.21 -2.39 10.54
N ASP A 41 -0.33 -1.53 11.06
CA ASP A 41 -0.61 -0.09 11.25
C ASP A 41 -0.96 0.61 9.94
N LEU A 42 -0.25 0.32 8.84
CA LEU A 42 -0.52 0.96 7.55
C LEU A 42 -1.83 0.47 6.92
N ILE A 43 -2.20 -0.79 7.11
CA ILE A 43 -3.49 -1.32 6.61
C ILE A 43 -4.64 -0.76 7.45
N GLU A 44 -4.47 -0.66 8.77
CA GLU A 44 -5.48 -0.07 9.65
C GLU A 44 -5.71 1.42 9.34
N ARG A 45 -4.64 2.20 9.14
CA ARG A 45 -4.74 3.59 8.68
C ARG A 45 -5.46 3.72 7.34
N ALA A 46 -5.19 2.81 6.40
CA ALA A 46 -5.88 2.79 5.12
C ALA A 46 -7.38 2.56 5.32
N CYS A 47 -7.77 1.60 6.17
CA CYS A 47 -9.18 1.34 6.49
C CYS A 47 -9.87 2.57 7.10
N GLN A 48 -9.24 3.22 8.08
CA GLN A 48 -9.76 4.43 8.72
C GLN A 48 -9.98 5.56 7.71
N ARG A 49 -8.97 5.85 6.89
CA ARG A 49 -9.01 6.94 5.92
C ARG A 49 -9.95 6.67 4.76
N ILE A 50 -10.02 5.43 4.27
CA ILE A 50 -10.98 5.03 3.24
C ILE A 50 -12.38 5.25 3.79
N ARG A 51 -12.71 4.69 4.96
CA ARG A 51 -14.04 4.86 5.56
C ARG A 51 -14.40 6.34 5.73
N ALA A 52 -13.47 7.16 6.20
CA ALA A 52 -13.69 8.60 6.37
C ALA A 52 -13.87 9.36 5.04
N ALA A 53 -13.32 8.86 3.93
CA ALA A 53 -13.45 9.48 2.61
C ALA A 53 -14.78 9.16 1.91
N LEU A 54 -15.44 8.05 2.29
CA LEU A 54 -16.70 7.61 1.68
C LEU A 54 -17.84 8.60 2.00
N SER A 55 -18.65 8.89 0.99
CA SER A 55 -19.84 9.74 1.08
C SER A 55 -21.11 8.90 1.05
N GLU A 56 -22.27 9.52 1.29
CA GLU A 56 -23.55 8.82 1.18
C GLU A 56 -23.75 8.24 -0.22
N GLY A 57 -24.18 6.98 -0.29
CA GLY A 57 -24.39 6.27 -1.57
C GLY A 57 -23.13 5.61 -2.15
N ASP A 58 -21.94 5.97 -1.69
CA ASP A 58 -20.69 5.31 -2.10
C ASP A 58 -20.68 3.84 -1.64
N ARG A 59 -20.03 3.00 -2.43
CA ARG A 59 -19.84 1.57 -2.16
C ARG A 59 -18.39 1.23 -2.40
N PHE A 60 -17.72 0.66 -1.41
CA PHE A 60 -16.32 0.25 -1.49
C PHE A 60 -16.13 -1.07 -0.76
N HIS A 61 -15.47 -2.04 -1.39
CA HIS A 61 -15.08 -3.29 -0.73
C HIS A 61 -13.69 -3.73 -1.17
N PHE A 62 -12.91 -4.24 -0.22
CA PHE A 62 -11.63 -4.86 -0.53
C PHE A 62 -11.83 -6.16 -1.31
N GLN A 63 -11.12 -6.29 -2.43
CA GLN A 63 -11.03 -7.53 -3.21
C GLN A 63 -9.80 -8.34 -2.83
N GLN A 64 -8.68 -7.68 -2.50
CA GLN A 64 -7.47 -8.35 -2.05
C GLN A 64 -6.55 -7.34 -1.38
N ILE A 65 -5.93 -7.74 -0.28
CA ILE A 65 -4.83 -7.01 0.36
C ILE A 65 -3.67 -7.99 0.43
N LYS A 66 -2.56 -7.73 -0.26
CA LYS A 66 -1.44 -8.68 -0.30
C LYS A 66 -0.07 -8.03 -0.41
N GLN A 67 0.94 -8.78 -0.03
CA GLN A 67 2.30 -8.52 -0.44
C GLN A 67 2.49 -8.81 -1.94
N LYS A 68 3.13 -7.89 -2.65
CA LYS A 68 3.60 -8.09 -4.02
C LYS A 68 4.90 -7.29 -4.24
N TYR A 69 5.96 -7.99 -4.64
CA TYR A 69 7.27 -7.39 -4.96
C TYR A 69 7.89 -6.53 -3.85
N GLY A 70 7.69 -6.89 -2.59
CA GLY A 70 8.18 -6.13 -1.44
C GLY A 70 7.30 -4.96 -1.02
N THR A 71 6.12 -4.81 -1.63
CA THR A 71 5.17 -3.73 -1.33
C THR A 71 3.79 -4.30 -1.04
N LEU A 72 2.95 -3.55 -0.33
CA LEU A 72 1.53 -3.82 -0.22
C LEU A 72 0.85 -3.53 -1.55
N ARG A 73 -0.16 -4.32 -1.89
CA ARG A 73 -1.15 -4.00 -2.93
C ARG A 73 -2.55 -4.09 -2.36
N ILE A 74 -3.34 -3.04 -2.60
CA ILE A 74 -4.75 -2.99 -2.21
C ILE A 74 -5.61 -2.96 -3.47
N TYR A 75 -6.33 -4.05 -3.70
CA TYR A 75 -7.33 -4.15 -4.75
C TYR A 75 -8.71 -3.99 -4.14
N TRP A 76 -9.55 -3.21 -4.81
CA TRP A 76 -10.89 -2.89 -4.34
C TRP A 76 -11.89 -2.86 -5.50
N THR A 77 -13.17 -2.95 -5.16
CA THR A 77 -14.28 -2.78 -6.10
C THR A 77 -15.39 -2.00 -5.45
N GLY A 78 -16.19 -1.33 -6.27
CA GLY A 78 -17.22 -0.47 -5.76
C GLY A 78 -17.76 0.50 -6.79
N ARG A 79 -18.60 1.41 -6.30
CA ARG A 79 -19.10 2.55 -7.04
C ARG A 79 -18.90 3.77 -6.15
N LEU A 80 -18.02 4.65 -6.58
CA LEU A 80 -17.68 5.87 -5.86
C LEU A 80 -18.01 7.08 -6.73
N SER A 81 -18.34 8.21 -6.11
CA SER A 81 -18.25 9.50 -6.80
C SER A 81 -16.81 9.76 -7.24
N ALA A 82 -16.59 10.53 -8.31
CA ALA A 82 -15.24 10.84 -8.80
C ALA A 82 -14.36 11.52 -7.72
N ALA A 83 -14.96 12.38 -6.89
CA ALA A 83 -14.26 13.04 -5.79
C ALA A 83 -13.87 12.04 -4.68
N THR A 84 -14.76 11.11 -4.33
CA THR A 84 -14.45 10.05 -3.36
C THR A 84 -13.38 9.10 -3.90
N GLU A 85 -13.49 8.68 -5.16
CA GLU A 85 -12.54 7.79 -5.81
C GLU A 85 -11.12 8.37 -5.76
N HIS A 86 -10.95 9.65 -6.09
CA HIS A 86 -9.66 10.32 -5.99
C HIS A 86 -9.08 10.26 -4.56
N ARG A 87 -9.89 10.52 -3.53
CA ARG A 87 -9.44 10.42 -2.13
C ARG A 87 -9.08 9.00 -1.72
N VAL A 88 -9.86 8.00 -2.15
CA VAL A 88 -9.59 6.58 -1.87
C VAL A 88 -8.30 6.13 -2.53
N LEU A 89 -8.08 6.50 -3.80
CA LEU A 89 -6.84 6.20 -4.52
C LEU A 89 -5.63 6.85 -3.84
N GLU A 90 -5.75 8.09 -3.35
CA GLU A 90 -4.68 8.74 -2.59
C GLU A 90 -4.33 7.98 -1.30
N VAL A 91 -5.34 7.48 -0.59
CA VAL A 91 -5.11 6.67 0.62
C VAL A 91 -4.41 5.35 0.30
N ILE A 92 -4.79 4.70 -0.81
CA ILE A 92 -4.15 3.47 -1.27
C ILE A 92 -2.71 3.75 -1.68
N ASP A 93 -2.46 4.80 -2.46
CA ASP A 93 -1.10 5.20 -2.87
C ASP A 93 -0.21 5.45 -1.66
N LEU A 94 -0.71 6.10 -0.60
CA LEU A 94 0.01 6.33 0.65
C LEU A 94 0.35 5.00 1.37
N ALA A 95 -0.61 4.09 1.48
CA ALA A 95 -0.40 2.80 2.14
C ALA A 95 0.63 1.94 1.38
N GLU A 96 0.53 1.90 0.05
CA GLU A 96 1.48 1.17 -0.80
C GLU A 96 2.88 1.81 -0.76
N ALA A 97 2.98 3.14 -0.81
CA ALA A 97 4.27 3.83 -0.70
C ALA A 97 4.92 3.63 0.68
N ARG A 98 4.14 3.74 1.76
CA ARG A 98 4.62 3.46 3.12
C ARG A 98 5.17 2.06 3.28
N SER A 99 4.51 1.07 2.67
CA SER A 99 4.96 -0.33 2.73
C SER A 99 6.33 -0.55 2.06
N ALA A 100 6.66 0.23 1.04
CA ALA A 100 7.92 0.13 0.29
C ALA A 100 9.16 0.53 1.11
N CYS A 101 8.96 1.28 2.20
CA CYS A 101 10.00 1.69 3.14
C CYS A 101 9.71 1.22 4.58
N THR A 102 8.86 0.22 4.75
CA THR A 102 8.48 -0.31 6.07
C THR A 102 8.72 -1.81 6.12
N CYS A 103 9.48 -2.27 7.11
CA CYS A 103 9.74 -3.68 7.34
C CYS A 103 8.42 -4.44 7.53
N GLU A 104 8.15 -5.43 6.67
CA GLU A 104 6.89 -6.17 6.74
C GLU A 104 6.80 -7.10 7.99
N LEU A 105 7.89 -7.34 8.74
CA LEU A 105 7.82 -8.11 10.01
C LEU A 105 7.54 -7.25 11.24
N CYS A 106 8.22 -6.10 11.38
CA CYS A 106 8.19 -5.33 12.63
C CYS A 106 7.72 -3.88 12.50
N GLY A 107 7.51 -3.37 11.28
CA GLY A 107 7.02 -2.01 11.06
C GLY A 107 8.08 -0.89 11.16
N ASN A 108 9.32 -1.23 11.52
CA ASN A 108 10.44 -0.29 11.47
C ASN A 108 10.76 0.12 10.03
N GLU A 109 11.51 1.21 9.86
CA GLU A 109 11.98 1.62 8.54
C GLU A 109 12.80 0.51 7.88
N GLY A 110 12.55 0.29 6.59
CA GLY A 110 13.12 -0.80 5.84
C GLY A 110 13.53 -0.42 4.43
N SER A 111 14.32 -1.29 3.82
CA SER A 111 14.72 -1.21 2.42
C SER A 111 14.31 -2.50 1.71
N LEU A 112 14.29 -2.44 0.37
CA LEU A 112 13.96 -3.59 -0.44
C LEU A 112 15.11 -4.59 -0.46
N TYR A 113 14.83 -5.86 -0.17
CA TYR A 113 15.77 -6.98 -0.28
C TYR A 113 15.26 -8.01 -1.28
N ARG A 114 16.20 -8.76 -1.87
CA ARG A 114 15.95 -9.89 -2.75
C ARG A 114 16.60 -11.15 -2.20
N SER A 115 15.80 -12.19 -2.01
CA SER A 115 16.25 -13.53 -1.61
C SER A 115 15.53 -14.58 -2.44
N GLY A 116 16.28 -15.43 -3.16
CA GLY A 116 15.69 -16.53 -3.95
C GLY A 116 14.63 -16.11 -4.98
N GLY A 117 14.75 -14.90 -5.55
CA GLY A 117 13.78 -14.34 -6.51
C GLY A 117 12.56 -13.66 -5.87
N VAL A 118 12.39 -13.78 -4.56
CA VAL A 118 11.35 -13.05 -3.81
C VAL A 118 11.91 -11.68 -3.42
N LEU A 119 11.04 -10.67 -3.47
CA LEU A 119 11.32 -9.31 -3.01
C LEU A 119 10.55 -9.06 -1.71
N MET A 120 11.20 -8.43 -0.73
CA MET A 120 10.62 -8.13 0.59
C MET A 120 11.21 -6.84 1.16
N THR A 121 10.40 -6.01 1.79
CA THR A 121 10.90 -4.81 2.48
C THR A 121 11.20 -5.14 3.93
N ARG A 122 12.45 -4.95 4.35
CA ARG A 122 12.96 -5.34 5.67
C ARG A 122 13.83 -4.25 6.27
N CYS A 123 13.84 -4.14 7.60
CA CYS A 123 14.86 -3.39 8.32
C CYS A 123 16.19 -4.19 8.30
N ALA A 124 17.27 -3.56 8.75
CA ALA A 124 18.59 -4.20 8.81
C ALA A 124 18.59 -5.48 9.68
N GLU A 125 17.86 -5.47 10.81
CA GLU A 125 17.74 -6.61 11.72
C GLU A 125 17.03 -7.81 11.08
N HIS A 126 16.00 -7.55 10.26
CA HIS A 126 15.27 -8.58 9.52
C HIS A 126 15.75 -8.73 8.08
N SER A 127 16.96 -8.26 7.78
CA SER A 127 17.51 -8.34 6.43
C SER A 127 17.62 -9.80 5.98
N GLN A 128 17.25 -10.06 4.73
CA GLN A 128 17.33 -11.40 4.15
C GLN A 128 17.67 -11.31 2.67
N GLY A 129 18.81 -11.89 2.30
CA GLY A 129 19.33 -11.83 0.94
C GLY A 129 20.06 -10.53 0.64
N ARG A 130 20.08 -10.11 -0.63
CA ARG A 130 20.80 -8.92 -1.09
C ARG A 130 19.88 -7.70 -1.06
N GLN A 131 20.34 -6.59 -0.49
CA GLN A 131 19.64 -5.31 -0.62
C GLN A 131 19.59 -4.88 -2.09
N VAL A 132 18.41 -4.50 -2.56
CA VAL A 132 18.23 -3.96 -3.91
C VAL A 132 18.70 -2.51 -3.90
N GLU A 133 19.70 -2.21 -4.71
CA GLU A 133 20.21 -0.85 -4.88
C GLU A 133 19.15 0.00 -5.60
N ILE A 134 18.74 1.07 -4.95
CA ILE A 134 17.88 2.10 -5.54
C ILE A 134 18.79 3.16 -6.12
N ARG A 135 18.50 3.60 -7.35
CA ARG A 135 19.23 4.72 -7.97
C ARG A 135 19.06 5.95 -7.06
N PRO A 136 20.15 6.64 -6.68
CA PRO A 136 20.05 7.87 -5.89
C PRO A 136 19.05 8.85 -6.50
N GLY A 137 18.11 9.35 -5.68
CA GLY A 137 17.01 10.21 -6.10
C GLY A 137 15.70 9.48 -6.39
N PHE A 138 15.70 8.14 -6.50
CA PHE A 138 14.50 7.34 -6.77
C PHE A 138 13.89 6.70 -5.52
N GLU A 139 14.42 7.01 -4.33
CA GLU A 139 13.92 6.53 -3.05
C GLU A 139 12.49 7.02 -2.83
N ASN A 140 11.58 6.10 -2.49
CA ASN A 140 10.18 6.39 -2.20
C ASN A 140 9.47 7.16 -3.32
N LEU A 141 9.93 7.03 -4.57
CA LEU A 141 9.37 7.74 -5.70
C LEU A 141 8.22 6.93 -6.32
N LEU A 142 7.02 7.51 -6.32
CA LEU A 142 5.87 7.03 -7.05
C LEU A 142 5.79 7.76 -8.40
N VAL A 143 6.06 7.03 -9.48
CA VAL A 143 5.93 7.53 -10.84
C VAL A 143 4.74 6.86 -11.53
N VAL A 144 3.74 7.66 -11.89
CA VAL A 144 2.60 7.21 -12.67
C VAL A 144 2.89 7.46 -14.14
N TYR A 145 2.94 6.38 -14.91
CA TYR A 145 3.08 6.45 -16.35
C TYR A 145 1.73 6.29 -17.04
N ARG A 146 1.51 7.03 -18.13
CA ARG A 146 0.37 6.83 -19.03
C ARG A 146 0.85 6.81 -20.48
N PHE A 147 0.15 6.04 -21.30
CA PHE A 147 0.33 6.13 -22.75
C PHE A 147 -0.36 7.40 -23.25
N VAL A 148 0.43 8.34 -23.77
CA VAL A 148 -0.02 9.61 -24.35
C VAL A 148 0.60 9.69 -25.75
N ASP A 149 -0.24 9.87 -26.77
CA ASP A 149 0.19 9.96 -28.18
C ASP A 149 1.12 8.82 -28.62
N GLY A 150 0.82 7.59 -28.17
CA GLY A 150 1.58 6.38 -28.51
C GLY A 150 2.92 6.22 -27.77
N ARG A 151 3.22 7.07 -26.78
CA ARG A 151 4.45 7.02 -25.96
C ARG A 151 4.15 6.88 -24.49
N LEU A 152 5.04 6.23 -23.73
CA LEU A 152 4.90 6.10 -22.29
C LEU A 152 5.45 7.35 -21.61
N ARG A 153 4.56 8.19 -21.09
CA ARG A 153 4.94 9.45 -20.44
C ARG A 153 4.72 9.35 -18.94
N ALA A 154 5.70 9.83 -18.16
CA ALA A 154 5.51 10.06 -16.73
C ALA A 154 4.56 11.24 -16.57
N VAL A 155 3.33 10.99 -16.11
CA VAL A 155 2.30 12.03 -15.97
C VAL A 155 2.17 12.55 -14.55
N ARG A 156 2.71 11.82 -13.57
CA ARG A 156 2.74 12.23 -12.16
C ARG A 156 3.96 11.62 -11.50
N CYS A 157 4.72 12.43 -10.77
CA CYS A 157 5.90 12.00 -10.04
C CYS A 157 5.83 12.60 -8.64
N ARG A 158 5.82 11.74 -7.62
CA ARG A 158 5.69 12.15 -6.22
C ARG A 158 6.66 11.38 -5.37
N ARG A 159 7.26 12.02 -4.38
CA ARG A 159 8.08 11.36 -3.36
C ARG A 159 7.27 11.18 -2.09
N TYR A 160 7.26 9.97 -1.57
CA TYR A 160 6.64 9.66 -0.30
C TYR A 160 7.57 10.00 0.87
N GLU A 161 7.04 10.75 1.83
CA GLU A 161 7.71 11.15 3.07
C GLU A 161 7.09 10.38 4.23
N ARG A 162 7.90 9.53 4.88
CA ARG A 162 7.42 8.55 5.86
C ARG A 162 6.99 9.19 7.19
N ALA A 163 7.67 10.24 7.64
CA ALA A 163 7.47 10.82 8.97
C ALA A 163 6.07 11.43 9.13
N ASN A 164 5.59 12.11 8.09
CA ASN A 164 4.29 12.77 8.06
C ASN A 164 3.25 12.00 7.23
N ASP A 165 3.66 10.94 6.55
CA ASP A 165 2.79 10.06 5.77
C ASP A 165 2.09 10.81 4.63
N LEU A 166 2.88 11.53 3.83
CA LEU A 166 2.41 12.41 2.76
C LEU A 166 3.26 12.27 1.50
N PHE A 167 2.73 12.80 0.40
CA PHE A 167 3.46 12.94 -0.85
C PHE A 167 3.91 14.39 -1.09
N GLU A 168 5.12 14.54 -1.60
CA GLU A 168 5.63 15.77 -2.18
C GLU A 168 5.67 15.62 -3.70
N GLU A 169 5.12 16.59 -4.44
CA GLU A 169 5.19 16.60 -5.90
C GLU A 169 6.64 16.85 -6.34
N VAL A 170 7.11 16.08 -7.31
CA VAL A 170 8.49 16.14 -7.83
C VAL A 170 8.45 16.36 -9.33
N ASP A 171 9.26 17.29 -9.83
CA ASP A 171 9.42 17.48 -11.27
C ASP A 171 10.09 16.23 -11.91
N PRO A 172 9.40 15.51 -12.82
CA PRO A 172 9.97 14.34 -13.49
C PRO A 172 11.26 14.66 -14.26
N ALA A 173 11.35 15.85 -14.87
CA ALA A 173 12.51 16.26 -15.67
C ALA A 173 13.75 16.48 -14.78
N GLY A 174 13.55 17.01 -13.57
CA GLY A 174 14.62 17.20 -12.58
C GLY A 174 15.16 15.90 -11.98
N GLN A 175 14.45 14.77 -12.12
CA GLN A 175 14.87 13.46 -11.61
C GLN A 175 15.56 12.57 -12.66
N GLY A 176 15.73 13.07 -13.88
CA GLY A 176 16.30 12.28 -14.98
C GLY A 176 15.45 11.04 -15.31
N ILE A 177 14.13 11.14 -15.14
CA ILE A 177 13.16 10.17 -15.65
C ILE A 177 12.99 10.50 -17.14
N GLU A 178 13.69 9.78 -18.00
CA GLU A 178 13.60 9.98 -19.44
C GLU A 178 12.21 9.55 -19.94
N GLU A 179 11.60 10.40 -20.76
CA GLU A 179 10.35 10.08 -21.44
C GLU A 179 10.61 9.06 -22.55
N GLY A 180 10.34 7.79 -22.29
CA GLY A 180 10.39 6.70 -23.27
C GLY A 180 9.43 6.85 -24.45
#